data_AF-A0A218PDF0-F1
#
_entry.id   AF-A0A218PDF0-F1
#
_cell.length_a   1.000
_cell.length_b   1.000
_cell.length_c   1.000
_cell.angle_alpha   90.00
_cell.angle_beta   90.00
_cell.angle_gamma   90.00
#
_symmetry.space_group_name_H-M   'P 1'
#
loop_
_entity.id
_entity.type
_entity.pdbx_description
1 polymer ?
#
loop_
_entity_poly.entity_id
_entity_poly.type
_entity_poly.pdbx_seq_one_letter_code
_entity_poly.pdbx_strand_id
1 'polypeptide(L)'
;MNQRRLVALLVVFLIVVSPIGYVLYSYHGFNALLNPGTPRASAGYVVVYTPSGQFYTLSSEESRKLLDSGGLPSGSKLFNVTVESYLTGSPGVDLNLTLRSLYEHFTVVMGDPSVTNCESSPVLYAGNCRYRVATVSEVAAMVSSIFTTNYYLRGLQMGYDNATAKQYAFNQTWLRYRKAYLTFWTKLEIGSGRIGNKDHLAIILIGPAENAVENRIFTPRRGVLVIEGKTDEALRAEVVLIENLIGFSWPGNSTKG
;
A
#
# COMPACT_ATOMS: atom_id res chain seq x y z
N MET A 1 20.84 -30.87 -39.63
CA MET A 1 19.54 -30.45 -39.04
C MET A 1 18.85 -29.53 -40.05
N ASN A 2 17.63 -29.83 -40.49
CA ASN A 2 16.97 -29.12 -41.60
C ASN A 2 16.57 -27.68 -41.16
N GLN A 3 17.01 -26.65 -41.88
CA GLN A 3 16.85 -25.23 -41.51
C GLN A 3 15.39 -24.85 -41.24
N ARG A 4 14.44 -25.44 -41.99
CA ARG A 4 13.00 -25.26 -41.77
C ARG A 4 12.50 -25.82 -40.43
N ARG A 5 13.07 -26.94 -39.95
CA ARG A 5 12.74 -27.50 -38.63
C ARG A 5 13.30 -26.64 -37.49
N LEU A 6 14.48 -26.05 -37.71
CA LEU A 6 15.11 -25.16 -36.73
C LEU A 6 14.31 -23.86 -36.59
N VAL A 7 13.88 -23.26 -37.70
CA VAL A 7 12.99 -22.08 -37.70
C VAL A 7 11.65 -22.39 -37.03
N ALA A 8 11.01 -23.53 -37.36
CA ALA A 8 9.76 -23.92 -36.72
C ALA A 8 9.91 -24.12 -35.20
N LEU A 9 10.99 -24.74 -34.74
CA LEU A 9 11.30 -24.86 -33.31
C LEU A 9 11.53 -23.51 -32.65
N LEU A 10 12.22 -22.58 -33.31
CA LEU A 10 12.45 -21.22 -32.80
C LEU A 10 11.14 -20.43 -32.68
N VAL A 11 10.25 -20.56 -33.66
CA VAL A 11 8.92 -19.95 -33.65
C VAL A 11 8.05 -20.53 -32.53
N VAL A 12 8.03 -21.86 -32.35
CA VAL A 12 7.31 -22.51 -31.24
C VAL A 12 7.90 -22.08 -29.88
N PHE A 13 9.23 -21.98 -29.77
CA PHE A 13 9.89 -21.49 -28.56
C PHE A 13 9.53 -20.05 -28.23
N LEU A 14 9.51 -19.15 -29.21
CA LEU A 14 9.13 -17.75 -29.04
C LEU A 14 7.65 -17.57 -28.70
N ILE A 15 6.76 -18.37 -29.31
CA ILE A 15 5.31 -18.23 -29.13
C ILE A 15 4.81 -18.95 -27.87
N VAL A 16 5.44 -20.06 -27.46
CA VAL A 16 4.94 -20.89 -26.36
C VAL A 16 5.82 -20.79 -25.12
N VAL A 17 7.13 -21.00 -25.26
CA VAL A 17 8.04 -21.05 -24.10
C VAL A 17 8.25 -19.65 -23.50
N SER A 18 8.38 -18.63 -24.34
CA SER A 18 8.65 -17.27 -23.86
C SER A 18 7.47 -16.68 -23.05
N PRO A 19 6.20 -16.80 -23.47
CA PRO A 19 5.08 -16.33 -22.64
C PRO A 19 4.92 -17.11 -21.33
N ILE A 20 5.11 -18.44 -21.34
CA ILE A 20 5.07 -19.25 -20.12
C ILE A 20 6.18 -18.81 -19.16
N GLY A 21 7.40 -18.65 -19.67
CA GLY A 21 8.53 -18.16 -18.88
C GLY A 21 8.26 -16.78 -18.27
N TYR A 22 7.66 -15.86 -19.04
CA TYR A 22 7.28 -14.54 -18.53
C TYR A 22 6.23 -14.60 -17.42
N VAL A 23 5.21 -15.45 -17.57
CA VAL A 23 4.17 -15.64 -16.55
C VAL A 23 4.77 -16.21 -15.27
N LEU A 24 5.59 -17.26 -15.37
CA LEU A 24 6.25 -17.87 -14.21
C LEU A 24 7.18 -16.87 -13.51
N TYR A 25 8.02 -16.16 -14.27
CA TYR A 25 8.91 -15.12 -13.74
C TYR A 25 8.12 -14.05 -12.99
N SER A 26 7.05 -13.53 -13.61
CA SER A 26 6.24 -12.47 -13.02
C SER A 26 5.50 -12.95 -11.78
N TYR A 27 4.98 -14.19 -11.78
CA TYR A 27 4.31 -14.75 -10.62
C TYR A 27 5.28 -14.98 -9.45
N HIS A 28 6.48 -15.50 -9.73
CA HIS A 28 7.55 -15.60 -8.72
C HIS A 28 7.96 -14.24 -8.18
N GLY A 29 8.09 -13.24 -9.05
CA GLY A 29 8.37 -11.86 -8.66
C GLY A 29 7.31 -11.29 -7.73
N PHE A 30 6.02 -11.56 -7.99
CA PHE A 30 4.94 -11.16 -7.11
C PHE A 30 5.01 -11.86 -5.75
N ASN A 31 5.25 -13.17 -5.73
CA ASN A 31 5.34 -13.92 -4.47
C ASN A 31 6.52 -13.45 -3.61
N ALA A 32 7.67 -13.14 -4.24
CA ALA A 32 8.83 -12.57 -3.57
C ALA A 32 8.58 -11.15 -3.01
N LEU A 33 7.58 -10.42 -3.53
CA LEU A 33 7.16 -9.14 -2.97
C LEU A 33 6.25 -9.28 -1.76
N LEU A 34 5.39 -10.31 -1.71
CA LEU A 34 4.54 -10.57 -0.53
C LEU A 34 5.28 -11.31 0.58
N ASN A 35 6.26 -12.12 0.21
CA ASN A 35 7.11 -12.87 1.11
C ASN A 35 8.56 -12.49 0.84
N PRO A 36 8.95 -11.23 1.11
CA PRO A 36 10.34 -10.86 1.06
C PRO A 36 11.12 -11.68 2.09
N GLY A 37 12.44 -11.78 1.91
CA GLY A 37 13.30 -12.50 2.84
C GLY A 37 13.36 -11.86 4.23
N THR A 38 14.47 -12.02 4.94
CA THR A 38 14.65 -11.39 6.25
C THR A 38 14.73 -9.86 6.12
N PRO A 39 13.93 -9.10 6.89
CA PRO A 39 14.05 -7.65 6.90
C PRO A 39 15.40 -7.21 7.46
N ARG A 40 15.88 -6.05 7.04
CA ARG A 40 17.11 -5.44 7.56
C ARG A 40 16.91 -4.92 8.98
N ALA A 41 15.69 -4.45 9.26
CA ALA A 41 15.26 -3.99 10.58
C ALA A 41 13.73 -4.08 10.66
N SER A 42 13.22 -4.27 11.87
CA SER A 42 11.78 -4.27 12.15
C SER A 42 11.52 -3.44 13.40
N ALA A 43 10.41 -2.71 13.43
CA ALA A 43 9.97 -1.91 14.56
C ALA A 43 8.52 -2.28 14.93
N GLY A 44 8.28 -2.59 16.20
CA GLY A 44 6.96 -2.95 16.71
C GLY A 44 6.20 -1.73 17.23
N TYR A 45 4.94 -1.60 16.82
CA TYR A 45 4.03 -0.55 17.25
C TYR A 45 2.73 -1.16 17.77
N VAL A 46 2.04 -0.41 18.62
CA VAL A 46 0.71 -0.73 19.10
C VAL A 46 -0.22 0.40 18.70
N VAL A 47 -1.23 0.07 17.91
CA VAL A 47 -2.31 0.99 17.57
C VAL A 47 -3.48 0.70 18.51
N VAL A 48 -3.90 1.71 19.26
CA VAL A 48 -5.03 1.67 20.18
C VAL A 48 -6.23 2.26 19.48
N TYR A 49 -7.32 1.51 19.37
CA TYR A 49 -8.63 2.01 18.97
C TYR A 49 -9.54 2.12 20.19
N THR A 50 -9.91 3.34 20.56
CA THR A 50 -10.69 3.63 21.76
C THR A 50 -12.20 3.56 21.49
N PRO A 51 -13.04 3.36 22.53
CA PRO A 51 -14.49 3.37 22.39
C PRO A 51 -15.07 4.68 21.84
N SER A 52 -14.36 5.80 22.01
CA SER A 52 -14.73 7.10 21.43
C SER A 52 -14.50 7.18 19.91
N GLY A 53 -13.97 6.11 19.30
CA GLY A 53 -13.68 6.04 17.86
C GLY A 53 -12.35 6.65 17.46
N GLN A 54 -11.48 6.97 18.41
CA GLN A 54 -10.16 7.56 18.16
C GLN A 54 -9.06 6.51 18.11
N PHE A 55 -8.09 6.72 17.22
CA PHE A 55 -6.89 5.91 17.10
C PHE A 55 -5.68 6.61 17.71
N TYR A 56 -4.86 5.87 18.43
CA TYR A 56 -3.57 6.32 18.98
C TYR A 56 -2.47 5.35 18.57
N THR A 57 -1.31 5.86 18.19
CA THR A 57 -0.17 5.02 17.82
C THR A 57 0.91 5.17 18.87
N LEU A 58 1.37 4.04 19.40
CA LEU A 58 2.40 3.98 20.42
C LEU A 58 3.53 3.09 19.90
N SER A 59 4.77 3.49 20.18
CA SER A 59 5.89 2.56 20.11
C SER A 59 5.70 1.43 21.13
N SER A 60 6.39 0.31 20.94
CA SER A 60 6.37 -0.80 21.90
C SER A 60 6.76 -0.37 23.33
N GLU A 61 7.64 0.63 23.47
CA GLU A 61 8.08 1.16 24.77
C GLU A 61 7.00 2.03 25.43
N GLU A 62 6.37 2.93 24.66
CA GLU A 62 5.29 3.78 25.16
C GLU A 62 4.06 2.97 25.55
N SER A 63 3.73 1.93 24.78
CA SER A 63 2.64 1.01 25.10
C SER A 63 2.85 0.33 26.46
N ARG A 64 4.07 -0.17 26.74
CA ARG A 64 4.39 -0.76 28.06
C ARG A 64 4.21 0.24 29.19
N LYS A 65 4.76 1.45 29.04
CA LYS A 65 4.61 2.52 30.04
C LYS A 65 3.15 2.88 30.30
N LEU A 66 2.32 2.92 29.26
CA LEU A 66 0.90 3.25 29.38
C LEU A 66 0.10 2.13 30.08
N LEU A 67 0.44 0.87 29.81
CA LEU A 67 -0.14 -0.27 30.51
C LEU A 67 0.26 -0.28 31.99
N ASP A 68 1.49 0.12 32.30
CA ASP A 68 1.99 0.22 33.68
C ASP A 68 1.36 1.40 34.46
N SER A 69 0.97 2.49 33.78
CA SER A 69 0.56 3.76 34.42
C SER A 69 -0.94 3.92 34.71
N GLY A 70 -1.78 2.91 34.48
CA GLY A 70 -3.23 3.00 34.74
C GLY A 70 -4.14 2.45 33.64
N GLY A 71 -3.55 1.84 32.60
CA GLY A 71 -4.29 1.09 31.60
C GLY A 71 -5.06 1.94 30.59
N LEU A 72 -5.71 1.24 29.66
CA LEU A 72 -6.46 1.83 28.56
C LEU A 72 -7.94 1.98 28.93
N PRO A 73 -8.66 2.92 28.31
CA PRO A 73 -10.12 2.99 28.47
C PRO A 73 -10.78 1.64 28.20
N SER A 74 -11.69 1.22 29.08
CA SER A 74 -12.40 -0.06 28.94
C SER A 74 -13.07 -0.19 27.57
N GLY A 75 -12.87 -1.33 26.91
CA GLY A 75 -13.37 -1.57 25.55
C GLY A 75 -12.46 -1.09 24.42
N SER A 76 -11.26 -0.58 24.73
CA SER A 76 -10.24 -0.30 23.72
C SER A 76 -9.75 -1.59 23.05
N LYS A 77 -9.50 -1.52 21.74
CA LYS A 77 -8.87 -2.60 20.96
C LYS A 77 -7.41 -2.27 20.70
N LEU A 78 -6.56 -3.29 20.74
CA LEU A 78 -5.13 -3.16 20.48
C LEU A 78 -4.76 -3.92 19.23
N PHE A 79 -4.03 -3.26 18.35
CA PHE A 79 -3.47 -3.85 17.14
C PHE A 79 -1.94 -3.76 17.24
N ASN A 80 -1.31 -4.90 17.46
CA ASN A 80 0.15 -5.00 17.35
C ASN A 80 0.50 -5.03 15.87
N VAL A 81 1.33 -4.10 15.42
CA VAL A 81 1.72 -3.94 14.02
C VAL A 81 3.25 -3.92 13.95
N THR A 82 3.81 -4.70 13.04
CA THR A 82 5.25 -4.69 12.74
C THR A 82 5.51 -3.86 11.49
N VAL A 83 6.41 -2.88 11.56
CA VAL A 83 6.86 -2.13 10.38
C VAL A 83 8.26 -2.60 10.02
N GLU A 84 8.43 -3.11 8.81
CA GLU A 84 9.65 -3.76 8.36
C GLU A 84 10.37 -2.95 7.29
N SER A 85 11.70 -2.93 7.37
CA SER A 85 12.57 -2.26 6.42
C SER A 85 13.33 -3.27 5.57
N TYR A 86 13.24 -3.10 4.26
CA TYR A 86 13.95 -3.92 3.27
C TYR A 86 14.95 -3.12 2.44
N LEU A 87 14.86 -1.78 2.44
CA LEU A 87 15.66 -0.91 1.58
C LEU A 87 16.82 -0.25 2.36
N THR A 88 16.52 0.48 3.42
CA THR A 88 17.51 1.32 4.11
C THR A 88 17.96 0.78 5.47
N GLY A 89 17.21 -0.14 6.07
CA GLY A 89 17.39 -0.54 7.47
C GLY A 89 16.67 0.38 8.48
N SER A 90 15.86 1.33 8.01
CA SER A 90 15.00 2.15 8.85
C SER A 90 13.56 2.12 8.32
N PRO A 91 12.61 1.49 9.06
CA PRO A 91 11.23 1.31 8.57
C PRO A 91 10.50 2.63 8.26
N GLY A 92 10.69 3.65 9.10
CA GLY A 92 10.09 4.97 8.87
C GLY A 92 10.67 5.69 7.65
N VAL A 93 11.97 5.55 7.40
CA VAL A 93 12.61 6.13 6.20
C VAL A 93 12.15 5.42 4.94
N ASP A 94 12.06 4.09 4.96
CA ASP A 94 11.55 3.26 3.86
C ASP A 94 10.11 3.65 3.47
N LEU A 95 9.23 3.80 4.46
CA LEU A 95 7.86 4.29 4.27
C LEU A 95 7.84 5.70 3.66
N ASN A 96 8.58 6.63 4.26
CA ASN A 96 8.57 8.02 3.84
C ASN A 96 9.12 8.20 2.42
N LEU A 97 10.24 7.52 2.09
CA LEU A 97 10.80 7.51 0.75
C LEU A 97 9.82 6.89 -0.26
N THR A 98 9.17 5.79 0.11
CA THR A 98 8.22 5.10 -0.78
C THR A 98 6.99 5.96 -1.05
N LEU A 99 6.41 6.63 -0.05
CA LEU A 99 5.19 7.41 -0.24
C LEU A 99 5.43 8.80 -0.84
N ARG A 100 6.54 9.48 -0.51
CA ARG A 100 6.80 10.86 -0.95
C ARG A 100 7.58 10.98 -2.26
N SER A 101 8.07 9.87 -2.83
CA SER A 101 8.75 9.90 -4.13
C SER A 101 7.85 10.44 -5.26
N LEU A 102 8.48 11.01 -6.29
CA LEU A 102 7.80 11.51 -7.47
C LEU A 102 7.48 10.36 -8.43
N TYR A 103 6.25 9.85 -8.39
CA TYR A 103 5.77 8.88 -9.37
C TYR A 103 4.96 9.56 -10.47
N GLU A 104 4.85 8.90 -11.62
CA GLU A 104 3.92 9.28 -12.69
C GLU A 104 2.53 8.71 -12.46
N HIS A 105 2.41 7.57 -11.79
CA HIS A 105 1.13 6.92 -11.51
C HIS A 105 1.12 6.37 -10.08
N PHE A 106 -0.09 6.21 -9.52
CA PHE A 106 -0.26 5.39 -8.33
C PHE A 106 -1.50 4.50 -8.46
N THR A 107 -1.34 3.24 -8.02
CA THR A 107 -2.42 2.26 -7.98
C THR A 107 -2.65 1.83 -6.54
N VAL A 108 -3.91 1.89 -6.10
CA VAL A 108 -4.34 1.23 -4.86
C VAL A 108 -4.98 -0.10 -5.25
N VAL A 109 -4.35 -1.20 -4.84
CA VAL A 109 -4.85 -2.57 -4.99
C VAL A 109 -5.67 -2.89 -3.74
N MET A 110 -6.98 -2.98 -3.92
CA MET A 110 -7.95 -3.00 -2.81
C MET A 110 -8.03 -4.36 -2.09
N GLY A 111 -7.38 -5.39 -2.63
CA GLY A 111 -7.50 -6.78 -2.19
C GLY A 111 -8.04 -7.67 -3.31
N ASP A 112 -8.44 -8.88 -2.95
CA ASP A 112 -9.05 -9.91 -3.77
C ASP A 112 -10.32 -9.38 -4.48
N PRO A 113 -10.63 -9.86 -5.69
CA PRO A 113 -11.86 -9.47 -6.40
C PRO A 113 -13.16 -9.65 -5.60
N SER A 114 -13.18 -10.55 -4.61
CA SER A 114 -14.32 -10.71 -3.69
C SER A 114 -14.64 -9.44 -2.88
N VAL A 115 -13.73 -8.46 -2.78
CA VAL A 115 -14.02 -7.14 -2.20
C VAL A 115 -15.16 -6.42 -2.92
N THR A 116 -15.42 -6.73 -4.20
CA THR A 116 -16.60 -6.22 -4.94
C THR A 116 -17.93 -6.60 -4.28
N ASN A 117 -17.97 -7.72 -3.52
CA ASN A 117 -19.15 -8.15 -2.79
C ASN A 117 -19.54 -7.16 -1.68
N CYS A 118 -18.64 -6.27 -1.24
CA CYS A 118 -19.00 -5.25 -0.26
C CYS A 118 -20.03 -4.23 -0.74
N GLU A 119 -20.21 -4.10 -2.06
CA GLU A 119 -21.25 -3.24 -2.64
C GLU A 119 -22.57 -3.99 -2.81
N SER A 120 -22.52 -5.23 -3.31
CA SER A 120 -23.71 -5.97 -3.76
C SER A 120 -24.20 -7.03 -2.78
N SER A 121 -23.31 -7.67 -2.02
CA SER A 121 -23.61 -8.80 -1.15
C SER A 121 -22.61 -8.92 0.00
N PRO A 122 -22.66 -8.01 1.00
CA PRO A 122 -21.64 -7.93 2.05
C PRO A 122 -21.45 -9.23 2.86
N VAL A 123 -22.50 -10.06 2.94
CA VAL A 123 -22.47 -11.35 3.65
C VAL A 123 -21.51 -12.36 3.00
N LEU A 124 -21.21 -12.21 1.71
CA LEU A 124 -20.30 -13.09 0.96
C LEU A 124 -18.83 -12.66 1.09
N TYR A 125 -18.55 -11.52 1.72
CA TYR A 125 -17.18 -11.04 1.90
C TYR A 125 -16.55 -11.67 3.13
N ALA A 126 -15.36 -12.27 2.96
CA ALA A 126 -14.57 -12.83 4.05
C ALA A 126 -13.85 -11.70 4.81
N GLY A 127 -14.61 -10.90 5.56
CA GLY A 127 -14.10 -9.75 6.29
C GLY A 127 -15.18 -8.77 6.72
N ASN A 128 -14.77 -7.55 7.05
CA ASN A 128 -15.65 -6.45 7.42
C ASN A 128 -15.62 -5.32 6.39
N CYS A 129 -16.65 -5.27 5.55
CA CYS A 129 -16.78 -4.30 4.47
C CYS A 129 -16.68 -2.84 4.93
N ARG A 130 -17.18 -2.51 6.13
CA ARG A 130 -17.09 -1.14 6.66
C ARG A 130 -15.64 -0.71 6.81
N TYR A 131 -14.80 -1.56 7.40
CA TYR A 131 -13.39 -1.23 7.60
C TYR A 131 -12.58 -1.36 6.32
N ARG A 132 -12.90 -2.31 5.42
CA ARG A 132 -12.24 -2.42 4.11
C ARG A 132 -12.46 -1.17 3.26
N VAL A 133 -13.71 -0.70 3.14
CA VAL A 133 -14.04 0.52 2.37
C VAL A 133 -13.40 1.75 3.00
N ALA A 134 -13.42 1.87 4.33
CA ALA A 134 -12.74 2.94 5.04
C ALA A 134 -11.22 2.95 4.77
N THR A 135 -10.56 1.79 4.90
CA THR A 135 -9.12 1.60 4.64
C THR A 135 -8.75 2.03 3.22
N VAL A 136 -9.48 1.52 2.21
CA VAL A 136 -9.24 1.88 0.80
C VAL A 136 -9.38 3.38 0.58
N SER A 137 -10.39 4.00 1.19
CA SER A 137 -10.68 5.43 1.04
C SER A 137 -9.63 6.30 1.73
N GLU A 138 -9.24 5.96 2.96
CA GLU A 138 -8.23 6.66 3.76
C GLU A 138 -6.86 6.58 3.07
N VAL A 139 -6.43 5.40 2.62
CA VAL A 139 -5.18 5.23 1.86
C VAL A 139 -5.21 6.01 0.56
N ALA A 140 -6.28 5.89 -0.23
CA ALA A 140 -6.39 6.59 -1.51
C ALA A 140 -6.34 8.11 -1.31
N ALA A 141 -7.03 8.63 -0.28
CA ALA A 141 -7.05 10.06 0.01
C ALA A 141 -5.71 10.57 0.57
N MET A 142 -5.06 9.83 1.46
CA MET A 142 -3.72 10.14 1.96
C MET A 142 -2.72 10.23 0.80
N VAL A 143 -2.69 9.21 -0.05
CA VAL A 143 -1.72 9.12 -1.16
C VAL A 143 -2.01 10.15 -2.22
N SER A 144 -3.29 10.37 -2.56
CA SER A 144 -3.69 11.45 -3.47
C SER A 144 -3.27 12.83 -2.95
N SER A 145 -3.33 13.07 -1.65
CA SER A 145 -2.92 14.35 -1.04
C SER A 145 -1.40 14.56 -1.15
N ILE A 146 -0.61 13.52 -0.89
CA ILE A 146 0.85 13.55 -1.09
C ILE A 146 1.17 13.78 -2.57
N PHE A 147 0.49 13.07 -3.46
CA PHE A 147 0.67 13.17 -4.91
C PHE A 147 0.32 14.57 -5.45
N THR A 148 -0.80 15.12 -4.99
CA THR A 148 -1.24 16.48 -5.33
C THR A 148 -0.22 17.51 -4.87
N THR A 149 0.34 17.35 -3.68
CA THR A 149 1.39 18.24 -3.17
C THR A 149 2.62 18.24 -4.08
N ASN A 150 3.05 17.07 -4.54
CA ASN A 150 4.18 16.93 -5.46
C ASN A 150 3.92 17.64 -6.81
N TYR A 151 2.75 17.47 -7.41
CA TYR A 151 2.41 18.16 -8.65
C TYR A 151 2.17 19.67 -8.47
N TYR A 152 1.72 20.09 -7.29
CA TYR A 152 1.60 21.50 -6.96
C TYR A 152 2.97 22.18 -6.94
N LEU A 153 3.95 21.57 -6.25
CA LEU A 153 5.33 22.07 -6.24
C LEU A 153 5.94 22.12 -7.64
N ARG A 154 5.66 21.10 -8.47
CA ARG A 154 6.07 21.10 -9.89
C ARG A 154 5.41 22.23 -10.68
N GLY A 155 4.12 22.50 -10.47
CA GLY A 155 3.42 23.61 -11.12
C GLY A 155 4.03 24.97 -10.76
N LEU A 156 4.37 25.19 -9.49
CA LEU A 156 5.08 26.41 -9.06
C LEU A 156 6.46 26.53 -9.72
N GLN A 157 7.22 25.43 -9.81
CA GLN A 157 8.52 25.41 -10.49
C GLN A 157 8.42 25.70 -12.00
N MET A 158 7.27 25.40 -12.61
CA MET A 158 6.97 25.74 -14.01
C MET A 158 6.54 27.21 -14.19
N GLY A 159 6.45 28.00 -13.11
CA GLY A 159 6.05 29.40 -13.15
C GLY A 159 4.55 29.65 -13.10
N TYR A 160 3.74 28.63 -12.76
CA TYR A 160 2.30 28.83 -12.55
C TYR A 160 2.04 29.62 -11.27
N ASP A 161 0.98 30.43 -11.29
CA ASP A 161 0.47 31.06 -10.09
C ASP A 161 -0.19 30.02 -9.17
N ASN A 162 -0.50 30.42 -7.93
CA ASN A 162 -1.00 29.50 -6.93
C ASN A 162 -2.32 28.82 -7.35
N ALA A 163 -3.23 29.54 -7.98
CA ALA A 163 -4.50 29.00 -8.45
C ALA A 163 -4.31 27.98 -9.58
N THR A 164 -3.50 28.32 -10.60
CA THR A 164 -3.21 27.43 -11.73
C THR A 164 -2.42 26.20 -11.28
N ALA A 165 -1.46 26.35 -10.37
CA ALA A 165 -0.70 25.23 -9.81
C ALA A 165 -1.60 24.24 -9.06
N LYS A 166 -2.59 24.72 -8.29
CA LYS A 166 -3.58 23.87 -7.63
C LYS A 166 -4.45 23.11 -8.63
N GLN A 167 -4.97 23.81 -9.65
CA GLN A 167 -5.79 23.17 -10.68
C GLN A 167 -4.98 22.14 -11.48
N TYR A 168 -3.73 22.46 -11.82
CA TYR A 168 -2.80 21.54 -12.47
C TYR A 168 -2.60 20.29 -11.61
N ALA A 169 -2.29 20.45 -10.32
CA ALA A 169 -2.06 19.35 -9.41
C ALA A 169 -3.27 18.42 -9.26
N PHE A 170 -4.47 19.00 -9.11
CA PHE A 170 -5.72 18.26 -9.05
C PHE A 170 -5.95 17.43 -10.33
N ASN A 171 -5.82 18.07 -11.50
CA ASN A 171 -6.00 17.42 -12.80
C ASN A 171 -4.98 16.29 -13.01
N GLN A 172 -3.70 16.53 -12.69
CA GLN A 172 -2.67 15.51 -12.86
C GLN A 172 -2.91 14.31 -11.94
N THR A 173 -3.30 14.55 -10.69
CA THR A 173 -3.58 13.48 -9.72
C THR A 173 -4.76 12.62 -10.16
N TRP A 174 -5.86 13.23 -10.59
CA TRP A 174 -7.04 12.50 -11.06
C TRP A 174 -6.74 11.61 -12.27
N LEU A 175 -5.96 12.12 -13.23
CA LEU A 175 -5.58 11.38 -14.44
C LEU A 175 -4.66 10.17 -14.16
N ARG A 176 -3.99 10.14 -13.01
CA ARG A 176 -2.90 9.20 -12.70
C ARG A 176 -3.23 8.20 -11.61
N TYR A 177 -4.36 8.40 -10.96
CA TYR A 177 -4.91 7.48 -9.98
C TYR A 177 -5.54 6.26 -10.64
N ARG A 178 -5.23 5.06 -10.14
CA ARG A 178 -5.90 3.82 -10.53
C ARG A 178 -6.35 3.02 -9.30
N LYS A 179 -7.53 2.42 -9.42
CA LYS A 179 -8.02 1.37 -8.50
C LYS A 179 -7.87 0.02 -9.19
N ALA A 180 -7.40 -0.98 -8.46
CA ALA A 180 -7.29 -2.34 -8.96
C ALA A 180 -7.69 -3.37 -7.90
N TYR A 181 -8.01 -4.58 -8.34
CA TYR A 181 -8.13 -5.76 -7.50
C TYR A 181 -6.93 -6.67 -7.73
N LEU A 182 -6.63 -7.54 -6.77
CA LEU A 182 -5.52 -8.48 -6.80
C LEU A 182 -5.83 -9.70 -7.68
N THR A 183 -6.22 -9.42 -8.93
CA THR A 183 -6.46 -10.43 -9.97
C THR A 183 -5.16 -11.12 -10.39
N PHE A 184 -5.26 -12.24 -11.12
CA PHE A 184 -4.10 -12.88 -11.73
C PHE A 184 -3.25 -11.91 -12.55
N TRP A 185 -3.87 -11.09 -13.41
CA TRP A 185 -3.16 -10.12 -14.25
C TRP A 185 -2.48 -9.03 -13.45
N THR A 186 -3.15 -8.50 -12.43
CA THR A 186 -2.56 -7.48 -11.55
C THR A 186 -1.35 -8.03 -10.79
N LYS A 187 -1.40 -9.29 -10.34
CA LYS A 187 -0.24 -9.97 -9.74
C LYS A 187 0.93 -10.04 -10.72
N LEU A 188 0.68 -10.40 -11.98
CA LEU A 188 1.74 -10.42 -13.02
C LEU A 188 2.31 -9.03 -13.30
N GLU A 189 1.47 -7.99 -13.38
CA GLU A 189 1.93 -6.61 -13.61
C GLU A 189 2.80 -6.09 -12.47
N ILE A 190 2.44 -6.40 -11.22
CA ILE A 190 3.25 -6.05 -10.04
C ILE A 190 4.56 -6.85 -10.05
N GLY A 191 4.48 -8.16 -10.24
CA GLY A 191 5.65 -9.05 -10.18
C GLY A 191 6.67 -8.79 -11.29
N SER A 192 6.20 -8.46 -12.50
CA SER A 192 7.06 -8.03 -13.61
C SER A 192 7.63 -6.62 -13.45
N GLY A 193 7.12 -5.83 -12.49
CA GLY A 193 7.53 -4.45 -12.28
C GLY A 193 6.91 -3.44 -13.24
N ARG A 194 5.84 -3.79 -13.96
CA ARG A 194 5.04 -2.82 -14.72
C ARG A 194 4.27 -1.88 -13.79
N ILE A 195 3.83 -2.41 -12.66
CA ILE A 195 3.25 -1.67 -11.53
C ILE A 195 4.19 -1.83 -10.33
N GLY A 196 4.36 -0.78 -9.54
CA GLY A 196 5.19 -0.83 -8.34
C GLY A 196 6.69 -0.74 -8.66
N ASN A 197 7.10 0.40 -9.21
CA ASN A 197 8.45 0.71 -9.64
C ASN A 197 8.76 2.21 -9.39
N LYS A 198 9.90 2.72 -9.89
CA LYS A 198 10.32 4.12 -9.69
C LYS A 198 9.34 5.18 -10.25
N ASP A 199 8.53 4.81 -11.24
CA ASP A 199 7.59 5.69 -11.95
C ASP A 199 6.13 5.40 -11.57
N HIS A 200 5.86 4.31 -10.84
CA HIS A 200 4.52 3.87 -10.47
C HIS A 200 4.47 3.31 -9.05
N LEU A 201 3.82 4.04 -8.13
CA LEU A 201 3.54 3.57 -6.78
C LEU A 201 2.40 2.53 -6.77
N ALA A 202 2.64 1.38 -6.15
CA ALA A 202 1.65 0.35 -5.89
C ALA A 202 1.45 0.22 -4.38
N ILE A 203 0.22 0.37 -3.92
CA ILE A 203 -0.17 0.12 -2.54
C ILE A 203 -1.07 -1.10 -2.52
N ILE A 204 -0.64 -2.13 -1.82
CA ILE A 204 -1.27 -3.45 -1.85
C ILE A 204 -1.87 -3.71 -0.47
N LEU A 205 -3.19 -3.83 -0.41
CA LEU A 205 -3.91 -4.19 0.80
C LEU A 205 -4.12 -5.71 0.82
N ILE A 206 -3.62 -6.35 1.87
CA ILE A 206 -3.75 -7.79 2.12
C ILE A 206 -4.46 -7.97 3.45
N GLY A 207 -5.63 -8.59 3.46
CA GLY A 207 -6.46 -8.78 4.64
C GLY A 207 -7.08 -10.16 4.70
N PRO A 208 -8.20 -10.33 5.43
CA PRO A 208 -8.76 -11.65 5.71
C PRO A 208 -9.17 -12.42 4.45
N ALA A 209 -9.74 -11.75 3.45
CA ALA A 209 -10.09 -12.37 2.16
C ALA A 209 -8.87 -12.88 1.38
N GLU A 210 -7.70 -12.30 1.65
CA GLU A 210 -6.42 -12.69 1.06
C GLU A 210 -5.65 -13.70 1.95
N ASN A 211 -6.23 -14.13 3.07
CA ASN A 211 -5.62 -14.96 4.11
C ASN A 211 -4.40 -14.31 4.79
N ALA A 212 -4.46 -13.00 5.08
CA ALA A 212 -3.44 -12.32 5.87
C ALA A 212 -3.18 -13.04 7.21
N VAL A 213 -1.91 -13.28 7.52
CA VAL A 213 -1.48 -14.03 8.71
C VAL A 213 -0.78 -13.16 9.74
N GLU A 214 -0.39 -11.94 9.37
CA GLU A 214 0.32 -10.99 10.22
C GLU A 214 -0.32 -9.60 10.11
N ASN A 215 0.04 -8.73 11.06
CA ASN A 215 -0.24 -7.30 10.99
C ASN A 215 1.10 -6.61 10.72
N ARG A 216 1.37 -6.31 9.46
CA ARG A 216 2.67 -5.80 9.05
C ARG A 216 2.58 -4.80 7.90
N ILE A 217 3.51 -3.86 7.93
CA ILE A 217 3.64 -2.81 6.93
C ILE A 217 5.07 -2.84 6.43
N PHE A 218 5.27 -2.96 5.13
CA PHE A 218 6.61 -3.05 4.59
C PHE A 218 6.70 -2.58 3.14
N THR A 219 7.91 -2.16 2.76
CA THR A 219 8.22 -1.71 1.40
C THR A 219 9.27 -2.66 0.80
N PRO A 220 8.87 -3.75 0.12
CA PRO A 220 9.81 -4.78 -0.33
C PRO A 220 10.75 -4.26 -1.43
N ARG A 221 10.31 -3.24 -2.17
CA ARG A 221 11.14 -2.45 -3.10
C ARG A 221 10.58 -1.04 -3.28
N ARG A 222 11.36 -0.16 -3.91
CA ARG A 222 10.88 1.19 -4.28
C ARG A 222 9.63 1.11 -5.15
N GLY A 223 8.65 1.94 -4.83
CA GLY A 223 7.35 1.97 -5.52
C GLY A 223 6.37 0.90 -5.08
N VAL A 224 6.68 0.04 -4.10
CA VAL A 224 5.73 -0.93 -3.55
C VAL A 224 5.60 -0.72 -2.05
N LEU A 225 4.36 -0.52 -1.60
CA LEU A 225 3.97 -0.57 -0.20
C LEU A 225 2.96 -1.70 -0.02
N VAL A 226 3.23 -2.60 0.91
CA VAL A 226 2.30 -3.65 1.32
C VAL A 226 1.81 -3.35 2.73
N ILE A 227 0.49 -3.42 2.90
CA ILE A 227 -0.21 -3.25 4.16
C ILE A 227 -0.99 -4.56 4.37
N GLU A 228 -0.54 -5.37 5.33
CA GLU A 228 -1.12 -6.67 5.62
C GLU A 228 -1.73 -6.67 7.01
N GLY A 229 -3.03 -6.91 7.14
CA GLY A 229 -3.72 -6.95 8.43
C GLY A 229 -4.63 -8.17 8.57
N LYS A 230 -4.51 -8.91 9.68
CA LYS A 230 -5.32 -10.11 9.96
C LYS A 230 -6.83 -9.89 9.89
N THR A 231 -7.29 -8.67 10.17
CA THR A 231 -8.68 -8.25 10.03
C THR A 231 -8.75 -6.91 9.30
N ASP A 232 -9.90 -6.57 8.72
CA ASP A 232 -10.07 -5.27 8.08
C ASP A 232 -9.97 -4.10 9.07
N GLU A 233 -10.33 -4.32 10.35
CA GLU A 233 -10.06 -3.36 11.43
C GLU A 233 -8.56 -3.10 11.61
N ALA A 234 -7.74 -4.16 11.57
CA ALA A 234 -6.29 -4.05 11.70
C ALA A 234 -5.69 -3.32 10.49
N LEU A 235 -6.16 -3.64 9.28
CA LEU A 235 -5.79 -2.92 8.06
C LEU A 235 -6.04 -1.41 8.20
N ARG A 236 -7.19 -1.01 8.73
CA ARG A 236 -7.47 0.42 8.97
C ARG A 236 -6.51 1.02 10.02
N ALA A 237 -6.26 0.29 11.10
CA ALA A 237 -5.32 0.73 12.14
C ALA A 237 -3.89 0.94 11.59
N GLU A 238 -3.47 0.11 10.64
CA GLU A 238 -2.18 0.22 9.94
C GLU A 238 -2.09 1.48 9.08
N VAL A 239 -3.17 1.89 8.44
CA VAL A 239 -3.23 3.16 7.68
C VAL A 239 -3.02 4.35 8.61
N VAL A 240 -3.68 4.36 9.76
CA VAL A 240 -3.48 5.41 10.77
C VAL A 240 -2.03 5.40 11.30
N LEU A 241 -1.44 4.22 11.47
CA LEU A 241 -0.03 4.11 11.82
C LEU A 241 0.87 4.75 10.76
N ILE A 242 0.61 4.49 9.47
CA ILE A 242 1.36 5.11 8.38
C ILE A 242 1.26 6.62 8.46
N GLU A 243 0.05 7.17 8.60
CA GLU A 243 -0.18 8.62 8.71
C GLU A 243 0.71 9.25 9.80
N ASN A 244 0.71 8.66 11.01
CA ASN A 244 1.52 9.14 12.13
C ASN A 244 3.03 8.99 11.85
N LEU A 245 3.47 7.86 11.30
CA LEU A 245 4.90 7.61 11.03
C LEU A 245 5.49 8.54 9.97
N ILE A 246 4.71 8.93 8.96
CA ILE A 246 5.19 9.85 7.92
C ILE A 246 4.89 11.33 8.24
N GLY A 247 4.32 11.60 9.42
CA GLY A 247 3.89 12.95 9.82
C GLY A 247 2.88 13.54 8.84
N PHE A 248 1.93 12.74 8.36
CA PHE A 248 0.88 13.20 7.47
C PHE A 248 -0.17 13.98 8.24
N SER A 249 -0.58 15.13 7.70
CA SER A 249 -1.63 15.96 8.26
C SER A 249 -2.70 16.22 7.20
N TRP A 250 -3.95 15.91 7.53
CA TRP A 250 -5.08 16.15 6.64
C TRP A 250 -5.28 17.66 6.35
N PRO A 251 -5.53 18.05 5.09
CA PRO A 251 -5.83 19.43 4.74
C PRO A 251 -7.14 19.86 5.42
N GLY A 252 -7.04 20.80 6.38
CA GLY A 252 -8.16 21.27 7.21
C GLY A 252 -7.90 21.25 8.72
N ASN A 253 -6.87 20.52 9.19
CA ASN A 253 -6.51 20.45 10.63
C ASN A 253 -5.63 21.61 11.13
N SER A 254 -5.44 22.68 10.34
CA SER A 254 -4.62 23.85 10.68
C SER A 254 -5.33 24.87 11.60
N THR A 255 -6.19 24.43 12.51
CA THR A 255 -6.83 25.27 13.54
C THR A 255 -6.30 25.03 14.96
N LYS A 256 -5.11 24.44 15.09
CA LYS A 256 -4.34 24.48 16.35
C LYS A 256 -2.94 25.01 16.10
N GLY A 257 -2.87 26.32 15.91
CA GLY A 257 -1.71 27.15 16.17
C GLY A 257 -2.04 28.11 17.30
#